data_AF-A0A1I7CPV4-F1
#
_entry.id   AF-A0A1I7CPV4-F1
#
_cell.length_a   1.000
_cell.length_b   1.000
_cell.length_c   1.000
_cell.angle_alpha   90.00
_cell.angle_beta   90.00
_cell.angle_gamma   90.00
#
_symmetry.space_group_name_H-M   'P 1'
#
loop_
_entity.id
_entity.type
_entity.pdbx_description
1 polymer ?
#
loop_
_entity_poly.entity_id
_entity_poly.type
_entity_poly.pdbx_seq_one_letter_code
_entity_poly.pdbx_strand_id
1 'polypeptide(L)'
;MISPHFQRAEFACSCGCGFDTIDTESLAVLEDVREHFGAPVIVTSGCRCPAYNTRIGGAEHSQHILGRAADIQVKGIAPARVQDYLTARYPGRYGIGRYATFTHVDTRTDGPARW
;
A
#
# COMPACT_ATOMS: atom_id res chain seq x y z
N MET A 1 -8.10 -3.23 -15.82
CA MET A 1 -8.48 -3.50 -14.42
C MET A 1 -7.76 -4.76 -13.95
N ILE A 2 -7.25 -4.78 -12.72
CA ILE A 2 -6.66 -5.98 -12.11
C ILE A 2 -7.47 -6.48 -10.89
N SER A 3 -8.45 -5.70 -10.46
CA SER A 3 -9.50 -6.05 -9.51
C SER A 3 -10.74 -5.16 -9.79
N PRO A 4 -11.87 -5.32 -9.07
CA PRO A 4 -13.06 -4.50 -9.31
C PRO A 4 -12.82 -2.99 -9.26
N HIS A 5 -11.95 -2.51 -8.37
CA HIS A 5 -11.75 -1.07 -8.14
C HIS A 5 -10.38 -0.53 -8.53
N PHE A 6 -9.42 -1.39 -8.91
CA PHE A 6 -8.05 -0.97 -9.20
C PHE A 6 -7.54 -1.38 -10.59
N GLN A 7 -6.72 -0.50 -11.14
CA GLN A 7 -5.97 -0.66 -12.38
C GLN A 7 -4.49 -0.86 -12.10
N ARG A 8 -3.83 -1.66 -12.94
CA ARG A 8 -2.38 -1.89 -12.87
C ARG A 8 -1.57 -0.58 -12.84
N ALA A 9 -1.97 0.40 -13.65
CA ALA A 9 -1.29 1.67 -13.76
C ALA A 9 -1.24 2.48 -12.44
N GLU A 10 -2.17 2.24 -11.50
CA GLU A 10 -2.17 2.89 -10.18
C GLU A 10 -1.00 2.42 -9.29
N PHE A 11 -0.41 1.26 -9.61
CA PHE A 11 0.72 0.71 -8.90
C PHE A 11 2.06 0.98 -9.59
N ALA A 12 2.05 1.73 -10.70
CA ALA A 12 3.25 2.03 -11.48
C ALA A 12 4.29 2.81 -10.66
N CYS A 13 5.54 2.39 -10.78
CA CYS A 13 6.67 3.10 -10.22
C CYS A 13 6.77 4.49 -10.81
N SER A 14 6.74 5.51 -9.94
CA SER A 14 6.66 6.92 -10.33
C SER A 14 7.86 7.43 -11.11
N CYS A 15 8.96 6.67 -11.18
CA CYS A 15 10.08 7.01 -12.06
C CYS A 15 9.84 6.72 -13.54
N GLY A 16 8.75 6.01 -13.90
CA GLY A 16 8.39 5.71 -15.28
C GLY A 16 9.18 4.56 -15.92
N CYS A 17 9.84 3.70 -15.13
CA CYS A 17 10.65 2.59 -15.64
C CYS A 17 9.85 1.39 -16.17
N GLY A 18 8.51 1.41 -16.06
CA GLY A 18 7.64 0.30 -16.45
C GLY A 18 7.42 -0.76 -15.38
N PHE A 19 8.04 -0.67 -14.20
CA PHE A 19 7.66 -1.51 -13.07
C PHE A 19 6.29 -1.07 -12.56
N ASP A 20 5.29 -1.96 -12.55
CA ASP A 20 3.90 -1.64 -12.21
C ASP A 20 3.15 -2.77 -11.49
N THR A 21 3.89 -3.66 -10.83
CA THR A 21 3.33 -4.87 -10.24
C THR A 21 2.95 -4.68 -8.79
N ILE A 22 1.83 -5.31 -8.42
CA ILE A 22 1.36 -5.48 -7.05
C ILE A 22 0.99 -6.95 -6.85
N ASP A 23 1.29 -7.54 -5.71
CA ASP A 23 0.89 -8.91 -5.40
C ASP A 23 -0.60 -9.02 -5.09
N THR A 24 -1.14 -10.23 -5.27
CA THR A 24 -2.57 -10.50 -5.12
C THR A 24 -3.05 -10.26 -3.69
N GLU A 25 -2.21 -10.51 -2.68
CA GLU A 25 -2.56 -10.29 -1.28
C GLU A 25 -2.69 -8.79 -0.98
N SER A 26 -1.77 -7.94 -1.47
CA SER A 26 -1.90 -6.49 -1.24
C SER A 26 -3.14 -5.96 -1.93
N LEU A 27 -3.40 -6.41 -3.15
CA LEU A 27 -4.59 -6.03 -3.90
C LEU A 27 -5.88 -6.40 -3.16
N ALA A 28 -5.94 -7.60 -2.56
CA ALA A 28 -7.07 -8.03 -1.73
C ALA A 28 -7.26 -7.17 -0.47
N VAL A 29 -6.17 -6.76 0.18
CA VAL A 29 -6.23 -5.84 1.34
C VAL A 29 -6.76 -4.47 0.93
N LEU A 30 -6.37 -3.95 -0.24
CA LEU A 30 -6.88 -2.67 -0.73
C LEU A 30 -8.36 -2.74 -1.10
N GLU A 31 -8.83 -3.86 -1.63
CA GLU A 31 -10.26 -4.10 -1.87
C GLU A 31 -11.04 -4.18 -0.55
N ASP A 32 -10.52 -4.87 0.47
CA ASP A 32 -11.13 -4.91 1.82
C ASP A 32 -11.28 -3.49 2.41
N VAL A 33 -10.25 -2.64 2.28
CA VAL A 33 -10.33 -1.22 2.70
C VAL A 33 -11.39 -0.46 1.90
N ARG A 34 -11.43 -0.67 0.58
CA ARG A 34 -12.39 -0.04 -0.33
C ARG A 34 -13.83 -0.37 0.05
N GLU A 35 -14.10 -1.64 0.29
CA GLU A 35 -15.41 -2.16 0.67
C GLU A 35 -15.81 -1.70 2.07
N HIS A 36 -14.90 -1.78 3.04
CA HIS A 36 -15.16 -1.39 4.42
C HIS A 36 -15.59 0.07 4.56
N PHE A 37 -14.86 0.99 3.91
CA PHE A 37 -15.17 2.41 4.00
C PHE A 37 -16.21 2.88 2.97
N GLY A 38 -16.55 2.05 1.98
CA GLY A 38 -17.47 2.42 0.89
C GLY A 38 -17.00 3.66 0.11
N ALA A 39 -15.70 3.92 0.07
CA ALA A 39 -15.12 5.18 -0.41
C ALA A 39 -13.87 4.95 -1.26
N PRO A 40 -13.60 5.79 -2.28
CA PRO A 40 -12.43 5.64 -3.13
C PRO A 40 -11.10 5.53 -2.38
N VAL A 41 -10.37 4.45 -2.65
CA VAL A 41 -8.98 4.25 -2.22
C VAL A 41 -8.09 4.75 -3.35
N ILE A 42 -7.20 5.69 -3.03
CA ILE A 42 -6.24 6.30 -3.95
C ILE A 42 -4.86 5.76 -3.58
N VAL A 43 -4.18 5.10 -4.52
CA VAL A 43 -2.80 4.67 -4.36
C VAL A 43 -1.88 5.86 -4.65
N THR A 44 -1.23 6.40 -3.63
CA THR A 44 -0.28 7.52 -3.77
C THR A 44 1.14 7.04 -4.07
N SER A 45 1.47 5.81 -3.69
CA SER A 45 2.72 5.15 -4.06
C SER A 45 2.51 3.64 -4.17
N GLY A 46 2.75 3.09 -5.36
CA GLY A 46 2.71 1.65 -5.63
C GLY A 46 4.09 1.01 -5.53
N CYS A 47 4.49 0.22 -6.52
CA CYS A 47 5.82 -0.37 -6.54
C CYS A 47 6.92 0.67 -6.78
N ARG A 48 8.15 0.34 -6.40
CA ARG A 48 9.33 1.21 -6.61
C ARG A 48 10.46 0.38 -7.17
N CYS A 49 11.08 0.79 -8.28
CA CYS A 49 12.33 0.12 -8.67
C CYS A 49 13.44 0.45 -7.64
N PRO A 50 14.47 -0.39 -7.48
CA PRO A 50 15.53 -0.16 -6.50
C PRO A 50 16.16 1.24 -6.62
N ALA A 51 16.46 1.68 -7.84
CA ALA A 51 17.02 3.02 -8.09
C ALA A 51 16.09 4.15 -7.62
N TYR A 52 14.78 4.03 -7.86
CA TYR A 52 13.82 5.04 -7.42
C TYR A 52 13.65 5.02 -5.90
N ASN A 53 13.56 3.83 -5.31
CA ASN A 53 13.46 3.65 -3.86
C ASN A 53 14.65 4.32 -3.13
N THR A 54 15.89 4.05 -3.57
CA THR A 54 17.08 4.72 -3.02
C THR A 54 17.05 6.23 -3.21
N ARG A 55 16.65 6.71 -4.39
CA ARG A 55 16.58 8.14 -4.70
C ARG A 55 15.65 8.92 -3.75
N ILE A 56 14.58 8.29 -3.27
CA ILE A 56 13.62 8.91 -2.33
C ILE A 56 13.91 8.58 -0.86
N GLY A 57 15.05 7.95 -0.56
CA GLY A 57 15.42 7.56 0.81
C GLY A 57 14.61 6.39 1.37
N GLY A 58 14.07 5.52 0.51
CA GLY A 58 13.38 4.31 0.93
C GLY A 58 14.32 3.28 1.56
N ALA A 59 13.77 2.46 2.45
CA ALA A 59 14.51 1.39 3.11
C ALA A 59 15.03 0.34 2.10
N GLU A 60 16.18 -0.26 2.40
CA GLU A 60 16.82 -1.27 1.54
C GLU A 60 15.92 -2.51 1.31
N HIS A 61 15.23 -2.96 2.37
CA HIS A 61 14.29 -4.09 2.33
C HIS A 61 12.82 -3.65 2.22
N SER A 62 12.59 -2.50 1.57
CA SER A 62 11.24 -1.95 1.36
C SER A 62 10.32 -2.94 0.66
N GLN A 63 9.10 -3.09 1.14
CA GLN A 63 8.13 -3.98 0.47
C GLN A 63 7.62 -3.39 -0.86
N HIS A 64 7.80 -2.09 -1.11
CA HIS A 64 7.51 -1.48 -2.41
C HIS A 64 8.42 -1.99 -3.52
N ILE A 65 9.68 -2.33 -3.22
CA ILE A 65 10.60 -2.89 -4.24
C ILE A 65 10.25 -4.32 -4.61
N LEU A 66 9.46 -4.99 -3.78
CA LEU A 66 8.96 -6.34 -4.03
C LEU A 66 7.57 -6.34 -4.67
N GLY A 67 6.95 -5.17 -4.89
CA GLY A 67 5.57 -5.08 -5.36
C GLY A 67 4.56 -5.61 -4.34
N ARG A 68 4.85 -5.46 -3.04
CA ARG A 68 4.02 -5.99 -1.94
C ARG A 68 3.58 -4.91 -0.97
N ALA A 69 3.56 -3.66 -1.42
CA ALA A 69 3.20 -2.51 -0.60
C ALA A 69 2.48 -1.44 -1.40
N ALA A 70 1.64 -0.68 -0.70
CA ALA A 70 1.00 0.52 -1.20
C ALA A 70 0.91 1.57 -0.09
N ASP A 71 1.16 2.82 -0.47
CA ASP A 71 0.79 3.98 0.32
C ASP A 71 -0.57 4.47 -0.20
N ILE A 72 -1.56 4.58 0.70
CA ILE A 72 -2.94 4.84 0.31
C ILE A 72 -3.59 6.01 1.06
N GLN A 73 -4.55 6.63 0.37
CA GLN A 73 -5.50 7.58 0.94
C GLN A 73 -6.92 7.09 0.66
N VAL A 74 -7.82 7.22 1.64
CA VAL A 74 -9.24 6.91 1.44
C VAL A 74 -10.02 8.21 1.43
N LYS A 75 -10.77 8.47 0.35
CA LYS A 75 -11.46 9.74 0.14
C LYS A 75 -12.40 10.06 1.30
N GLY A 76 -12.16 11.19 1.97
CA GLY A 76 -12.96 11.65 3.10
C GLY A 76 -12.66 10.97 4.43
N ILE A 77 -11.70 10.05 4.47
CA ILE A 77 -11.31 9.31 5.69
C ILE A 77 -9.88 9.66 6.05
N ALA A 78 -9.67 10.05 7.31
CA ALA A 78 -8.33 10.37 7.81
C ALA A 78 -7.43 9.11 7.81
N PRO A 79 -6.14 9.23 7.44
CA PRO A 79 -5.19 8.10 7.44
C PRO A 79 -5.14 7.33 8.77
N ALA A 80 -5.26 8.05 9.89
CA ALA A 80 -5.35 7.47 11.22
C ALA A 80 -6.46 6.41 11.32
N ARG A 81 -7.66 6.70 10.83
CA ARG A 81 -8.77 5.74 10.91
C ARG A 81 -8.58 4.54 9.99
N VAL A 82 -7.94 4.73 8.85
CA VAL A 82 -7.61 3.62 7.93
C VAL A 82 -6.61 2.69 8.60
N GLN A 83 -5.62 3.25 9.30
CA GLN A 83 -4.65 2.49 10.09
C GLN A 83 -5.32 1.77 11.27
N ASP A 84 -6.18 2.45 12.04
CA ASP A 84 -6.93 1.84 13.15
C ASP A 84 -7.76 0.64 12.65
N TYR A 85 -8.43 0.78 11.49
CA TYR A 85 -9.17 -0.31 10.86
C TYR A 85 -8.27 -1.48 10.50
N LEU A 86 -7.22 -1.23 9.72
CA LEU A 86 -6.30 -2.27 9.24
C LEU A 86 -5.64 -3.01 10.40
N THR A 87 -5.22 -2.29 11.45
CA THR A 87 -4.58 -2.89 12.62
C THR A 87 -5.55 -3.75 13.43
N ALA A 88 -6.80 -3.32 13.59
CA ALA A 88 -7.84 -4.10 14.25
C ALA A 88 -8.27 -5.34 13.42
N ARG A 89 -8.36 -5.18 12.09
CA ARG A 89 -8.75 -6.22 11.14
C ARG A 89 -7.69 -7.32 10.99
N TYR A 90 -6.41 -6.94 11.12
CA TYR A 90 -5.24 -7.79 10.90
C TYR A 90 -4.24 -7.70 12.08
N PRO A 91 -4.63 -8.11 13.29
CA PRO A 91 -3.84 -7.85 14.52
C PRO A 91 -2.44 -8.48 14.54
N GLY A 92 -2.22 -9.55 13.76
CA GLY A 92 -0.93 -10.25 13.68
C GLY A 92 -0.35 -10.35 12.27
N ARG A 93 -0.84 -9.57 11.31
CA ARG A 93 -0.39 -9.63 9.90
C ARG A 93 0.09 -8.27 9.42
N TYR A 94 0.88 -8.30 8.34
CA TYR A 94 1.21 -7.15 7.49
C TYR A 94 2.09 -6.08 8.15
N GLY A 95 2.74 -5.24 7.34
CA GLY A 95 3.26 -3.96 7.79
C GLY A 95 2.18 -2.88 7.63
N ILE A 96 1.89 -2.14 8.70
CA ILE A 96 0.88 -1.08 8.69
C ILE A 96 1.49 0.17 9.33
N GLY A 97 1.68 1.22 8.55
CA GLY A 97 2.30 2.47 8.96
C GLY A 97 1.34 3.65 8.96
N ARG A 98 1.42 4.49 9.99
CA ARG A 98 0.63 5.72 10.13
C ARG A 98 1.44 6.94 9.74
N TYR A 99 1.02 7.62 8.69
CA TYR A 99 1.59 8.91 8.29
C TYR A 99 0.54 10.02 8.41
N ALA A 100 1.00 11.27 8.42
CA ALA A 100 0.11 12.43 8.50
C ALA A 100 -0.85 12.52 7.31
N THR A 101 -0.42 12.07 6.13
CA THR A 101 -1.12 12.27 4.86
C THR A 101 -1.57 10.98 4.17
N PHE A 102 -1.08 9.81 4.59
CA PHE A 102 -1.44 8.52 4.00
C PHE A 102 -1.27 7.38 5.02
N THR A 103 -1.77 6.20 4.67
CA THR A 103 -1.52 4.96 5.42
C THR A 103 -0.66 4.06 4.57
N HIS A 104 0.41 3.53 5.14
CA HIS A 104 1.22 2.50 4.49
C HIS A 104 0.65 1.13 4.81
N VAL A 105 0.57 0.25 3.82
CA VAL A 105 0.25 -1.16 4.01
C VAL A 105 1.14 -2.04 3.13
N ASP A 106 1.66 -3.11 3.70
CA ASP A 106 2.42 -4.12 2.97
C ASP A 106 2.16 -5.54 3.46
N THR A 107 2.33 -6.53 2.59
CA THR A 107 1.98 -7.93 2.88
C THR A 107 3.14 -8.79 3.35
N ARG A 108 4.16 -8.20 3.98
CA ARG A 108 5.34 -8.93 4.47
C ARG A 108 5.00 -10.19 5.27
N THR A 109 5.89 -11.17 5.20
CA THR A 109 5.69 -12.52 5.78
C THR A 109 6.63 -12.84 6.95
N ASP A 110 7.53 -11.92 7.28
CA ASP A 110 8.51 -12.01 8.37
C ASP A 110 7.99 -11.44 9.71
N GLY A 111 6.68 -11.21 9.80
CA GLY A 111 5.98 -10.75 11.00
C GLY A 111 5.29 -9.40 10.80
N PRO A 112 4.39 -9.01 11.73
CA PRO A 112 3.75 -7.71 11.65
C PRO A 112 4.75 -6.59 11.96
N ALA A 113 4.59 -5.46 11.28
CA ALA A 113 5.29 -4.22 11.61
C ALA A 113 4.29 -3.08 11.78
N ARG A 114 4.54 -2.20 12.75
CA ARG A 114 3.69 -1.05 13.06
C ARG A 114 4.57 0.16 13.32
N TRP A 115 4.21 1.29 12.75
CA TRP A 115 4.84 2.59 13.01
C TRP A 115 3.87 3.73 12.76
#